data_AF-A0A2V9S832-F1
#
_entry.id   AF-A0A2V9S832-F1
#
_cell.length_a   1.000
_cell.length_b   1.000
_cell.length_c   1.000
_cell.angle_alpha   90.00
_cell.angle_beta   90.00
_cell.angle_gamma   90.00
#
_symmetry.space_group_name_H-M   'P 1'
#
loop_
_entity.id
_entity.type
_entity.pdbx_description
1 polymer ?
#
loop_
_entity_poly.entity_id
_entity_poly.type
_entity_poly.pdbx_seq_one_letter_code
_entity_poly.pdbx_strand_id
1 'polypeptide(L)' 'MAASQVVLYFDKQEDALLFTLAASSVMSADEPVHPEEAGAKIAAEICKARRITTEGVLNPTNLAIAVPKRRIPEKV' A
#
# COMPACT_ATOMS: atom_id res chain seq x y z
N MET A 1 8.49 14.56 17.47
CA MET A 1 8.42 13.10 17.23
C MET A 1 8.12 12.92 15.75
N ALA A 2 9.02 12.30 14.98
CA ALA A 2 8.74 12.02 13.57
C ALA A 2 7.89 10.75 13.52
N ALA A 3 6.57 10.91 13.47
CA ALA A 3 5.69 9.79 13.21
C ALA A 3 6.00 9.30 11.79
N SER A 4 6.43 8.04 11.65
CA SER A 4 6.57 7.40 10.34
C SER A 4 5.17 7.24 9.77
N GLN A 5 4.70 8.26 9.06
CA GLN A 5 3.36 8.32 8.50
C GLN A 5 3.36 7.72 7.11
N VAL A 6 2.39 6.83 6.87
CA VAL A 6 2.06 6.32 5.55
C VAL A 6 0.71 6.89 5.15
N VAL A 7 0.64 7.50 3.96
CA VAL A 7 -0.59 8.04 3.38
C VAL A 7 -0.93 7.22 2.13
N LEU A 8 -2.13 6.65 2.12
CA LEU A 8 -2.69 5.90 1.00
C LEU A 8 -3.69 6.78 0.26
N TYR A 9 -3.55 6.86 -1.07
CA TYR A 9 -4.45 7.60 -1.94
C TYR A 9 -5.29 6.62 -2.75
N PHE A 10 -6.61 6.74 -2.63
CA PHE A 10 -7.59 5.96 -3.38
C PHE A 10 -8.31 6.89 -4.37
N ASP A 11 -8.61 6.39 -5.57
CA ASP A 11 -9.40 7.15 -6.53
C ASP A 11 -10.89 7.19 -6.14
N LYS A 12 -11.36 6.16 -5.42
CA LYS A 12 -12.73 6.03 -4.93
C LYS A 12 -12.76 6.18 -3.42
N GLN A 13 -13.71 6.97 -2.93
CA GLN A 13 -13.88 7.19 -1.49
C GLN A 13 -14.31 5.90 -0.77
N GLU A 14 -15.11 5.07 -1.44
CA GLU A 14 -15.61 3.80 -0.91
C GLU A 14 -14.46 2.84 -0.58
N ASP A 15 -13.45 2.78 -1.45
CA ASP A 15 -12.26 1.93 -1.24
C ASP A 15 -11.42 2.43 -0.05
N ALA A 16 -11.31 3.74 0.14
CA ALA A 16 -10.64 4.30 1.32
C ALA A 16 -11.38 3.97 2.64
N LEU A 17 -12.72 4.01 2.61
CA LEU A 17 -13.55 3.66 3.76
C LEU A 17 -13.44 2.16 4.09
N LEU A 18 -13.52 1.31 3.07
CA LEU A 18 -13.37 -0.14 3.22
C LEU A 18 -12.00 -0.52 3.77
N PHE A 19 -10.93 0.09 3.24
CA PHE A 19 -9.57 -0.08 3.77
C PHE A 19 -9.52 0.29 5.25
N THR A 20 -10.06 1.45 5.63
CA THR A 20 -10.02 1.93 7.02
C THR A 20 -10.78 1.00 7.96
N LEU A 21 -11.95 0.50 7.55
CA LEU A 21 -12.74 -0.46 8.32
C LEU A 21 -12.00 -1.79 8.49
N ALA A 22 -11.43 -2.33 7.40
CA ALA A 22 -10.67 -3.57 7.44
C ALA A 22 -9.43 -3.44 8.34
N ALA A 23 -8.66 -2.36 8.17
CA ALA A 23 -7.47 -2.09 8.98
C ALA A 23 -7.83 -1.92 10.47
N SER A 24 -8.85 -1.11 10.78
CA SER A 24 -9.31 -0.89 12.15
C SER A 24 -9.78 -2.18 12.82
N SER A 25 -10.53 -3.01 12.09
CA SER A 25 -11.00 -4.31 12.60
C SER A 25 -9.84 -5.25 12.96
N VAL A 26 -8.76 -5.25 12.17
CA VAL A 26 -7.59 -6.07 12.45
C VAL A 26 -6.76 -5.49 13.60
N MET A 27 -6.59 -4.16 13.65
CA MET A 27 -5.84 -3.49 14.72
C MET A 27 -6.55 -3.56 16.07
N SER A 28 -7.88 -3.65 16.08
CA SER A 28 -8.70 -3.72 17.29
C SER A 28 -8.90 -5.16 17.81
N ALA A 29 -8.48 -6.17 17.05
CA ALA A 29 -8.52 -7.55 17.50
C ALA A 29 -7.33 -7.82 18.45
N ASP A 30 -7.61 -8.13 19.71
CA ASP A 30 -6.60 -8.43 20.75
C ASP A 30 -5.70 -9.62 20.34
N GLU A 31 -6.30 -10.60 19.66
CA GLU A 31 -5.62 -11.61 18.86
C GLU A 31 -6.46 -11.87 17.59
N PRO A 32 -5.91 -11.68 16.38
CA PRO A 32 -6.65 -11.99 15.16
C PRO A 32 -6.94 -13.50 15.10
N VAL A 33 -8.20 -13.90 15.20
CA VAL A 33 -8.63 -15.31 15.17
C VAL A 33 -8.15 -16.04 13.90
N HIS A 34 -8.03 -15.31 12.79
CA HIS A 34 -7.45 -15.78 11.53
C HIS A 34 -6.52 -14.70 10.94
N PRO A 35 -5.23 -14.66 11.33
CA PRO A 35 -4.31 -13.59 10.96
C PRO A 35 -4.03 -13.56 9.45
N GLU A 36 -4.04 -14.71 8.79
CA GLU A 36 -3.92 -14.84 7.33
C GLU A 36 -5.09 -14.23 6.57
N GLU A 37 -6.32 -14.44 7.04
CA GLU A 37 -7.54 -13.91 6.40
C GLU A 37 -7.67 -12.39 6.65
N ALA A 38 -7.32 -11.96 7.86
CA ALA A 38 -7.19 -10.55 8.21
C ALA A 38 -6.17 -9.84 7.32
N GLY A 39 -4.98 -10.43 7.15
CA GLY A 39 -3.94 -9.94 6.26
C GLY A 39 -4.38 -9.88 4.80
N ALA A 40 -5.08 -10.91 4.32
CA ALA A 40 -5.61 -10.96 2.94
C ALA A 40 -6.63 -9.84 2.67
N LYS A 41 -7.50 -9.52 3.64
CA LYS A 41 -8.46 -8.41 3.52
C LYS A 41 -7.76 -7.05 3.43
N ILE A 42 -6.77 -6.83 4.28
CA ILE A 42 -5.96 -5.60 4.21
C ILE A 42 -5.22 -5.51 2.87
N ALA A 43 -4.59 -6.61 2.43
CA ALA A 43 -3.85 -6.65 1.18
C ALA A 43 -4.74 -6.37 -0.04
N ALA A 44 -5.96 -6.93 -0.06
CA ALA A 44 -6.92 -6.70 -1.13
C ALA A 44 -7.29 -5.22 -1.25
N GLU A 45 -7.47 -4.52 -0.13
CA GLU A 45 -7.76 -3.09 -0.13
C GLU A 45 -6.53 -2.23 -0.44
N ILE A 46 -5.33 -2.59 0.05
CA ILE A 46 -4.07 -1.89 -0.30
C ILE A 46 -3.83 -1.91 -1.82
N CYS A 47 -4.14 -3.02 -2.49
CA CYS A 47 -3.99 -3.13 -3.95
C CYS A 47 -4.87 -2.13 -4.73
N LYS A 48 -5.91 -1.57 -4.10
CA LYS A 48 -6.74 -0.51 -4.70
C LYS A 48 -6.18 0.89 -4.49
N ALA A 49 -5.20 1.06 -3.60
CA ALA A 49 -4.52 2.33 -3.43
C ALA A 49 -3.68 2.63 -4.67
N ARG A 50 -3.95 3.75 -5.32
CA ARG A 50 -3.25 4.16 -6.55
C ARG A 50 -1.87 4.73 -6.25
N ARG A 51 -1.69 5.34 -5.09
CA ARG A 51 -0.44 5.96 -4.68
C ARG A 51 -0.25 5.81 -3.17
N ILE A 52 0.99 5.56 -2.77
CA ILE A 52 1.41 5.42 -1.39
C ILE A 52 2.56 6.41 -1.16
N THR A 53 2.46 7.27 -0.15
CA THR A 53 3.54 8.17 0.25
C THR A 53 3.92 7.92 1.70
N THR A 54 5.21 7.97 2.00
CA THR A 54 5.73 7.77 3.35
C THR A 54 6.62 8.93 3.73
N GLU A 55 6.45 9.52 4.90
CA GLU A 55 7.41 10.50 5.42
C GLU A 55 8.49 9.80 6.27
N GLY A 56 9.77 10.10 5.98
CA GLY A 56 10.90 9.77 6.85
C GLY A 56 11.55 8.40 6.73
N VAL A 57 11.07 7.47 5.89
CA VAL A 57 11.58 6.07 5.87
C VAL A 57 12.22 5.63 4.55
N LEU A 58 11.76 6.11 3.40
CA LEU A 58 12.25 5.64 2.10
C LEU A 58 12.97 6.76 1.35
N ASN A 59 14.31 6.78 1.42
CA ASN A 59 15.15 7.56 0.51
C ASN A 59 15.24 6.82 -0.84
N PRO A 60 14.61 7.31 -1.92
CA PRO A 60 14.59 6.61 -3.21
C PRO A 60 15.97 6.52 -3.88
N THR A 61 16.96 7.28 -3.45
CA THR A 61 18.35 7.17 -3.91
C THR A 61 19.00 5.83 -3.61
N ASN A 62 18.45 5.03 -2.68
CA ASN A 62 18.97 3.69 -2.35
C ASN A 62 18.12 2.55 -2.92
N LEU A 63 17.00 2.87 -3.57
CA LEU A 63 16.17 1.93 -4.30
C LEU A 63 16.47 2.16 -5.79
N ALA A 64 17.56 1.57 -6.27
CA ALA A 64 17.75 1.29 -7.69
C ALA A 64 16.69 0.25 -8.10
N ILE A 65 15.42 0.65 -8.11
CA ILE A 65 14.34 -0.13 -8.70
C ILE A 65 14.59 -0.02 -10.18
N ALA A 66 15.17 -1.09 -10.74
CA ALA A 66 15.36 -1.23 -12.17
C ALA A 66 14.00 -1.08 -12.85
N VAL A 67 13.69 0.12 -13.32
CA VAL A 67 12.61 0.35 -14.27
C VAL A 67 13.00 -0.45 -15.51
N PRO A 68 12.26 -1.51 -15.89
CA PRO A 68 12.58 -2.23 -17.11
C PRO A 68 12.33 -1.26 -18.27
N LYS A 69 13.43 -0.82 -18.90
CA LYS A 69 13.37 -0.03 -20.13
C LYS A 69 12.57 -0.84 -21.15
N ARG A 70 11.32 -0.44 -21.40
CA ARG A 70 10.53 -0.97 -22.52
C ARG A 70 11.31 -0.64 -23.79
N ARG A 71 11.96 -1.66 -24.34
CA ARG A 71 12.67 -1.61 -25.61
C ARG A 71 11.62 -1.53 -26.70
N ILE A 72 11.38 -0.33 -27.20
CA ILE A 72 10.60 -0.11 -28.42
C ILE A 72 11.43 -0.71 -29.56
N PRO A 73 10.93 -1.66 -30.37
CA PRO A 73 11.68 -2.14 -31.52
C PRO A 73 11.68 -1.03 -32.58
N GLU A 74 12.87 -0.49 -32.84
CA GLU A 74 13.15 0.39 -33.97
C GLU A 74 13.00 -0.43 -35.25
N LYS A 75 12.02 -0.05 -36.07
CA LYS A 75 11.78 -0.64 -37.39
C LYS A 75 12.88 -0.15 -38.34
N VAL A 76 13.65 -1.07 -38.93
CA VAL A 76 14.36 -0.89 -40.20
C VAL A 76 14.18 -2.15 -41.04
#